data_AF-A0A350X119-F1
#
_entry.id   AF-A0A350X119-F1
#
_cell.length_a   1.000
_cell.length_b   1.000
_cell.length_c   1.000
_cell.angle_alpha   90.00
_cell.angle_beta   90.00
_cell.angle_gamma   90.00
#
_symmetry.space_group_name_H-M   'P 1'
#
loop_
_entity.id
_entity.type
_entity.pdbx_description
1 polymer ?
#
loop_
_entity_poly.entity_id
_entity_poly.type
_entity_poly.pdbx_seq_one_letter_code
_entity_poly.pdbx_strand_id
1 'polypeptide(L)'
;MRLRKVKGAAETIAAHPHIVVENETAKELKGNWGTAFEKDQPLYIEVGMGKGQFVIGMAKMHPELNFIGIEKFDSVMVRALEKVLEEEPLPNLKLLKIDAEELTDVFAEGEVTGVYLNFSDPWP
;
A
#
# COMPACT_ATOMS: atom_id res chain seq x y z
N MET A 1 6.32 17.52 3.74
CA MET A 1 6.93 17.30 2.38
C MET A 1 6.23 18.21 1.35
N ARG A 2 6.93 18.86 0.40
CA ARG A 2 6.23 19.66 -0.64
C ARG A 2 5.73 18.74 -1.77
N LEU A 3 4.42 18.54 -1.83
CA LEU A 3 3.78 17.77 -2.91
C LEU A 3 3.98 18.49 -4.25
N ARG A 4 4.45 17.75 -5.25
CA ARG A 4 4.57 18.22 -6.64
C ARG A 4 3.60 17.42 -7.49
N LYS A 5 2.77 18.09 -8.27
CA LYS A 5 1.90 17.41 -9.23
C LYS A 5 2.76 16.60 -10.21
N VAL A 6 2.39 15.35 -10.41
CA VAL A 6 2.98 14.46 -11.43
C VAL A 6 1.91 14.32 -12.51
N LYS A 7 2.24 14.70 -13.75
CA LYS A 7 1.31 14.61 -14.88
C LYS A 7 1.07 13.14 -15.20
N GLY A 8 -0.19 12.73 -15.34
CA GLY A 8 -0.55 11.34 -15.66
C GLY A 8 -0.62 10.40 -14.45
N ALA A 9 -0.46 10.90 -13.22
CA ALA A 9 -0.35 10.05 -12.04
C ALA A 9 -1.58 9.15 -11.82
N ALA A 10 -2.78 9.74 -11.90
CA ALA A 10 -4.02 8.99 -11.70
C ALA A 10 -4.22 7.94 -12.79
N GLU A 11 -3.89 8.27 -14.04
CA GLU A 11 -3.98 7.36 -15.19
C GLU A 11 -2.99 6.20 -15.06
N THR A 12 -1.75 6.47 -14.63
CA THR A 12 -0.76 5.43 -14.37
C THR A 12 -1.19 4.52 -13.22
N ILE A 13 -1.74 5.07 -12.14
CA ILE A 13 -2.25 4.28 -11.00
C ILE A 13 -3.38 3.37 -11.46
N ALA A 14 -4.39 3.91 -12.16
CA ALA A 14 -5.54 3.16 -12.64
C ALA A 14 -5.18 2.05 -13.64
N ALA A 15 -4.04 2.18 -14.34
CA ALA A 15 -3.55 1.15 -15.25
C ALA A 15 -2.93 -0.08 -14.56
N HIS A 16 -2.71 -0.04 -13.23
CA HIS A 16 -2.08 -1.12 -12.47
C HIS A 16 -2.95 -1.62 -11.29
N PRO A 17 -4.21 -2.05 -11.54
CA PRO A 17 -5.12 -2.48 -10.47
C PRO A 17 -4.68 -3.77 -9.76
N HIS A 18 -3.73 -4.51 -10.36
CA HIS A 18 -3.14 -5.71 -9.76
C HIS A 18 -2.10 -5.40 -8.68
N ILE A 19 -1.59 -4.15 -8.63
CA ILE A 19 -0.63 -3.68 -7.62
C ILE A 19 -1.30 -2.64 -6.72
N VAL A 20 -1.98 -1.65 -7.31
CA VAL A 20 -2.65 -0.59 -6.58
C VAL A 20 -4.12 -0.92 -6.40
N VAL A 21 -4.53 -1.08 -5.14
CA VAL A 21 -5.91 -1.28 -4.72
C VAL A 21 -6.52 0.09 -4.43
N GLU A 22 -7.63 0.39 -5.10
CA GLU A 22 -8.42 1.59 -4.84
C GLU A 22 -9.41 1.36 -3.69
N ASN A 23 -9.88 2.45 -3.07
CA ASN A 23 -10.70 2.42 -1.86
C ASN A 23 -11.95 1.52 -1.96
N GLU A 24 -12.70 1.59 -3.05
CA GLU A 24 -13.93 0.79 -3.19
C GLU A 24 -13.63 -0.71 -3.22
N THR A 25 -12.58 -1.13 -3.94
CA THR A 25 -12.10 -2.53 -3.92
C THR A 25 -11.58 -2.93 -2.55
N ALA A 26 -10.91 -2.01 -1.84
CA ALA A 26 -10.43 -2.28 -0.49
C ALA A 26 -11.55 -2.55 0.52
N LYS A 27 -12.68 -1.83 0.41
CA LYS A 27 -13.88 -2.07 1.24
C LYS A 27 -14.49 -3.44 0.97
N GLU A 28 -14.49 -3.89 -0.28
CA GLU A 28 -14.95 -5.24 -0.66
C GLU A 28 -14.04 -6.35 -0.12
N LEU A 29 -12.75 -6.05 0.09
CA LEU A 29 -11.76 -6.98 0.63
C LEU A 29 -11.76 -7.08 2.16
N LYS A 30 -12.53 -6.24 2.87
CA LYS A 30 -12.57 -6.24 4.34
C LYS A 30 -12.87 -7.64 4.91
N GLY A 31 -11.97 -8.13 5.77
CA GLY A 31 -12.03 -9.47 6.36
C GLY A 31 -11.55 -10.61 5.44
N ASN A 32 -11.12 -10.30 4.21
CA ASN A 32 -10.68 -11.25 3.20
C ASN A 32 -9.40 -10.80 2.47
N TRP A 33 -8.59 -9.91 3.06
CA TRP A 33 -7.39 -9.37 2.40
C TRP A 33 -6.39 -10.43 1.95
N GLY A 34 -6.35 -11.60 2.59
CA GLY A 34 -5.52 -12.75 2.15
C GLY A 34 -5.78 -13.17 0.70
N THR A 35 -7.00 -12.95 0.18
CA THR A 35 -7.38 -13.25 -1.22
C THR A 35 -6.78 -12.30 -2.25
N ALA A 36 -6.27 -11.14 -1.84
CA ALA A 36 -5.60 -10.19 -2.72
C ALA A 36 -4.16 -10.62 -3.06
N PHE A 37 -3.60 -11.58 -2.33
CA PHE A 37 -2.23 -12.06 -2.46
C PHE A 37 -2.18 -13.47 -3.06
N GLU A 38 -1.00 -13.88 -3.54
CA GLU A 38 -0.80 -15.25 -4.04
C GLU A 38 -0.90 -16.30 -2.92
N LYS A 39 -0.54 -15.92 -1.69
CA LYS A 39 -0.54 -16.78 -0.51
C LYS A 39 -1.23 -16.08 0.66
N ASP A 40 -1.98 -16.86 1.42
CA ASP A 40 -2.54 -16.41 2.70
C ASP A 40 -1.43 -16.44 3.77
N GLN A 41 -0.96 -15.26 4.14
CA GLN A 41 0.19 -15.02 5.02
C GLN A 41 -0.12 -13.85 5.96
N PRO A 42 0.58 -13.75 7.11
CA PRO A 42 0.40 -12.63 8.03
C PRO A 42 0.58 -11.29 7.32
N LEU A 43 -0.40 -10.40 7.49
CA LEU A 43 -0.49 -9.13 6.80
C LEU A 43 0.06 -7.98 7.67
N TYR A 44 1.04 -7.26 7.14
CA TYR A 44 1.57 -6.02 7.72
C TYR A 44 1.21 -4.82 6.86
N ILE A 45 0.93 -3.69 7.49
CA ILE A 45 0.64 -2.43 6.78
C ILE A 45 1.66 -1.36 7.13
N GLU A 46 1.98 -0.48 6.18
CA GLU A 46 2.70 0.78 6.43
C GLU A 46 1.75 1.95 6.15
N VAL A 47 1.44 2.75 7.19
CA VAL A 47 0.58 3.94 7.03
C VAL A 47 1.45 5.15 6.71
N GLY A 48 1.21 5.77 5.56
CA GLY A 48 2.02 6.88 5.06
C GLY A 48 3.35 6.41 4.46
N MET A 49 3.30 5.40 3.59
CA MET A 49 4.50 4.75 3.00
C MET A 49 5.40 5.71 2.20
N GLY A 50 4.91 6.89 1.86
CA GLY A 50 5.60 7.84 1.01
C GLY A 50 5.95 7.20 -0.34
N LYS A 51 7.23 7.27 -0.73
CA LYS A 51 7.70 6.70 -2.00
C LYS A 51 8.00 5.20 -1.93
N GLY A 52 7.39 4.47 -1.00
CA GLY A 52 7.41 3.01 -0.91
C GLY A 52 8.74 2.34 -0.53
N GLN A 53 9.80 3.10 -0.20
CA GLN A 53 11.13 2.49 0.02
C GLN A 53 11.13 1.44 1.13
N PHE A 54 10.43 1.71 2.23
CA PHE A 54 10.37 0.79 3.36
C PHE A 54 9.54 -0.45 3.03
N VAL A 55 8.26 -0.28 2.66
CA VAL A 55 7.37 -1.42 2.36
C VAL A 55 7.88 -2.31 1.23
N ILE A 56 8.49 -1.74 0.17
CA ILE A 56 9.11 -2.52 -0.92
C ILE A 56 10.31 -3.33 -0.39
N GLY A 57 11.16 -2.71 0.42
CA GLY A 57 12.29 -3.41 1.06
C GLY A 57 11.83 -4.55 1.97
N MET A 58 10.77 -4.32 2.76
CA MET A 58 10.21 -5.33 3.64
C MET A 58 9.62 -6.52 2.87
N ALA A 59 8.86 -6.26 1.80
CA ALA A 59 8.30 -7.30 0.94
C ALA A 59 9.40 -8.18 0.32
N LYS A 60 10.53 -7.58 -0.07
CA LYS A 60 11.71 -8.30 -0.60
C LYS A 60 12.42 -9.13 0.45
N MET A 61 12.58 -8.61 1.67
CA MET A 61 13.29 -9.29 2.75
C MET A 61 12.46 -10.42 3.39
N HIS A 62 11.13 -10.30 3.34
CA HIS A 62 10.20 -11.20 4.02
C HIS A 62 9.14 -11.77 3.05
N PRO A 63 9.51 -12.66 2.12
CA PRO A 63 8.57 -13.32 1.19
C PRO A 63 7.55 -14.22 1.89
N GLU A 64 7.73 -14.51 3.18
CA GLU A 64 6.81 -15.24 4.04
C GLU A 64 5.66 -14.38 4.60
N LEU A 65 5.71 -13.06 4.43
CA LEU A 65 4.74 -12.09 4.93
C LEU A 65 4.10 -11.29 3.79
N ASN A 66 2.85 -10.88 3.98
CA ASN A 66 2.15 -9.96 3.08
C ASN A 66 2.27 -8.52 3.57
N PHE A 67 2.39 -7.58 2.63
CA PHE A 67 2.56 -6.16 2.91
C PHE A 67 1.58 -5.29 2.12
N ILE A 68 1.02 -4.27 2.78
CA ILE A 68 0.28 -3.18 2.14
C ILE A 68 0.91 -1.84 2.49
N GLY A 69 1.32 -1.09 1.47
CA GLY A 69 1.76 0.30 1.63
C GLY A 69 0.61 1.27 1.39
N ILE A 70 0.30 2.12 2.36
CA ILE A 70 -0.85 3.03 2.31
C ILE A 70 -0.39 4.47 2.05
N GLU A 71 -0.96 5.11 1.03
CA GLU A 71 -0.69 6.50 0.68
C GLU A 71 -1.91 7.14 0.01
N LYS A 72 -2.28 8.36 0.42
CA LYS A 72 -3.45 9.07 -0.09
C LYS A 72 -3.16 9.95 -1.31
N PHE A 73 -1.92 10.39 -1.48
CA PHE A 73 -1.57 11.34 -2.53
C PHE A 73 -1.08 10.64 -3.80
N ASP A 74 -1.82 10.81 -4.91
CA ASP A 74 -1.47 10.28 -6.23
C ASP A 74 -0.03 10.58 -6.65
N SER A 75 0.43 11.81 -6.40
CA SER A 75 1.79 12.24 -6.75
C SER A 75 2.90 11.47 -6.03
N VAL A 76 2.58 10.85 -4.91
CA VAL A 76 3.49 10.06 -4.08
C VAL A 76 3.30 8.58 -4.37
N MET A 77 2.05 8.12 -4.43
CA MET A 77 1.65 6.78 -4.85
C MET A 77 2.29 6.37 -6.18
N VAL A 78 2.21 7.23 -7.21
CA VAL A 78 2.81 6.94 -8.51
C VAL A 78 4.31 6.70 -8.44
N ARG A 79 5.02 7.35 -7.50
CA ARG A 79 6.47 7.13 -7.30
C ARG A 79 6.77 5.83 -6.59
N ALA A 80 5.89 5.38 -5.70
CA ALA A 80 5.98 4.05 -5.11
C ALA A 80 5.71 2.98 -6.18
N LEU A 81 4.66 3.16 -6.98
CA LEU A 81 4.33 2.27 -8.08
C LEU A 81 5.45 2.16 -9.12
N GLU A 82 6.01 3.29 -9.58
CA GLU A 82 7.18 3.31 -10.49
C GLU A 82 8.31 2.43 -9.96
N LYS A 83 8.63 2.53 -8.66
CA LYS A 83 9.65 1.67 -8.04
C LYS A 83 9.25 0.22 -7.97
N VAL A 84 8.00 -0.11 -7.63
CA VAL A 84 7.54 -1.51 -7.63
C VAL A 84 7.69 -2.12 -9.02
N LEU A 85 7.41 -1.36 -10.09
CA LEU A 85 7.55 -1.80 -11.48
C LEU A 85 9.01 -1.97 -11.94
N GLU A 86 9.97 -1.35 -11.24
CA GLU A 86 11.41 -1.52 -11.48
C GLU A 86 11.99 -2.77 -10.79
N GLU A 87 11.24 -3.39 -9.88
CA GLU A 87 11.67 -4.56 -9.11
C GLU A 87 11.27 -5.88 -9.79
N GLU A 88 11.87 -6.99 -9.35
CA GLU A 88 11.31 -8.32 -9.64
C GLU A 88 9.89 -8.43 -9.05
N PRO A 89 9.00 -9.27 -9.62
CA PRO A 89 7.63 -9.39 -9.13
C PRO A 89 7.55 -9.65 -7.63
N LEU A 90 6.80 -8.80 -6.92
CA LEU A 90 6.54 -8.90 -5.47
C LEU A 90 5.09 -9.34 -5.24
N PRO A 91 4.78 -10.65 -5.30
CA PRO A 91 3.41 -11.16 -5.16
C PRO A 91 2.82 -10.93 -3.76
N ASN A 92 3.67 -10.65 -2.77
CA ASN A 92 3.33 -10.36 -1.39
C ASN A 92 3.21 -8.86 -1.08
N LEU A 93 3.20 -7.98 -2.10
CA LEU A 93 3.08 -6.53 -1.93
C LEU A 93 1.85 -5.99 -2.68
N LYS A 94 1.05 -5.18 -1.98
CA LYS A 94 0.06 -4.28 -2.59
C LYS A 94 0.30 -2.84 -2.14
N LEU A 95 -0.15 -1.90 -2.96
CA LEU A 95 -0.25 -0.49 -2.60
C LEU A 95 -1.73 -0.15 -2.45
N LEU A 96 -2.09 0.64 -1.44
CA LEU A 96 -3.47 0.97 -1.14
C LEU A 96 -3.65 2.49 -1.09
N LYS A 97 -4.55 2.99 -1.93
CA LYS A 97 -4.83 4.42 -2.04
C LYS A 97 -6.06 4.81 -1.21
N ILE A 98 -5.84 5.16 0.05
CA ILE A 98 -6.88 5.63 0.99
C ILE A 98 -6.29 6.66 1.96
N ASP A 99 -7.17 7.38 2.67
CA ASP A 99 -6.76 8.11 3.90
C ASP A 99 -6.68 7.13 5.09
N ALA A 100 -5.82 7.44 6.06
CA ALA A 100 -5.67 6.64 7.27
C ALA A 100 -6.94 6.63 8.13
N GLU A 101 -7.81 7.64 8.00
CA GLU A 101 -9.12 7.67 8.64
C GLU A 101 -10.04 6.52 8.17
N GLU A 102 -9.79 5.95 6.99
CA GLU A 102 -10.61 4.90 6.38
C GLU A 102 -10.14 3.49 6.74
N LEU A 103 -9.09 3.34 7.56
CA LEU A 103 -8.50 2.05 7.91
C LEU A 103 -9.53 1.04 8.47
N THR A 104 -10.43 1.50 9.33
CA THR A 104 -11.47 0.64 9.93
C THR A 104 -12.58 0.25 8.96
N ASP A 105 -12.68 0.94 7.83
CA ASP A 105 -13.64 0.64 6.78
C ASP A 105 -13.10 -0.39 5.79
N VAL A 106 -11.77 -0.54 5.71
CA VAL A 106 -11.09 -1.45 4.78
C VAL A 106 -10.50 -2.69 5.45
N PHE A 107 -10.19 -2.64 6.75
CA PHE A 107 -9.67 -3.79 7.51
C PHE A 107 -10.67 -4.23 8.59
N ALA A 108 -10.83 -5.53 8.75
CA ALA A 108 -11.58 -6.14 9.84
C ALA A 108 -10.71 -6.28 11.11
N GLU A 109 -11.37 -6.49 12.24
CA GLU A 109 -10.67 -6.78 13.50
C GLU A 109 -9.81 -8.05 13.37
N GLY A 110 -8.54 -7.96 13.78
CA GLY A 110 -7.58 -9.08 13.73
C GLY A 110 -7.02 -9.40 12.34
N GLU A 111 -7.42 -8.67 11.29
CA GLU A 111 -6.96 -8.92 9.92
C GLU A 111 -5.50 -8.46 9.67
N VAL A 112 -5.08 -7.41 10.37
CA VAL A 112 -3.72 -6.89 10.30
C VAL A 112 -2.89 -7.45 11.46
N THR A 113 -1.75 -8.04 11.13
CA THR A 113 -0.78 -8.61 12.09
C THR A 113 0.07 -7.52 12.74
N GLY A 114 0.44 -6.49 11.98
CA GLY A 114 1.24 -5.38 12.50
C GLY A 114 1.17 -4.13 11.66
N VAL A 115 1.45 -2.99 12.30
CA VAL A 115 1.41 -1.66 11.68
C VAL A 115 2.79 -1.02 11.80
N TYR A 116 3.31 -0.56 10.68
CA TYR A 116 4.50 0.29 10.60
C TYR A 116 4.09 1.76 10.46
N LEU A 117 4.73 2.61 11.27
CA LEU A 117 4.60 4.06 11.24
C LEU A 117 5.99 4.68 11.20
N ASN A 118 6.42 5.08 10.00
CA ASN A 118 7.75 5.62 9.75
C ASN A 118 7.66 7.13 9.49
N PHE A 119 8.27 7.94 10.36
CA PHE A 119 8.41 9.39 10.18
C PHE A 119 7.08 10.14 9.94
N SER A 120 6.02 9.76 10.64
CA SER A 120 4.72 10.42 10.58
C SER A 120 4.80 11.91 10.97
N ASP A 121 3.87 12.71 10.47
CA ASP A 121 3.86 14.15 10.73
C ASP A 121 3.79 14.44 12.24
N PRO A 122 4.71 15.25 12.80
CA PRO A 122 4.82 15.47 14.24
C PRO A 122 3.76 16.44 14.80
N TRP A 123 2.96 17.08 13.93
CA TRP A 123 1.94 18.08 14.27
C TRP A 123 2.42 19.13 15.31
N PRO A 124 3.26 20.10 14.90
CA PRO A 124 3.80 21.11 15.81
C PRO A 124 2.76 22.09 16.37
#